data_AF-A0A7C3CY17-F1
#
_entry.id   AF-A0A7C3CY17-F1
#
_cell.length_a   1.000
_cell.length_b   1.000
_cell.length_c   1.000
_cell.angle_alpha   90.00
_cell.angle_beta   90.00
_cell.angle_gamma   90.00
#
_symmetry.space_group_name_H-M   'P 1'
#
loop_
_entity.id
_entity.type
_entity.pdbx_description
1 polymer ?
#
loop_
_entity_poly.entity_id
_entity_poly.type
_entity_poly.pdbx_seq_one_letter_code
_entity_poly.pdbx_strand_id
1 'polypeptide(L)' 'LREAGFTVGNVDVTIVAQAPRLAPYIELMRAHIAEDLGLAAGAVSVKATTTEHMGFTGRGEGVAAFAIALVK' A
#
# COMPACT_ATOMS: atom_id res chain seq x y z
N LEU A 1 7.22 8.20 -15.82
CA LEU A 1 6.71 9.39 -15.08
C LEU A 1 7.58 10.60 -15.35
N ARG A 2 8.82 10.65 -14.83
CA ARG A 2 9.72 11.81 -15.00
C ARG A 2 10.01 12.18 -16.45
N GLU A 3 10.26 11.19 -17.32
CA GLU A 3 10.46 11.41 -18.77
C GLU A 3 9.25 12.04 -19.46
N ALA A 4 8.05 11.80 -18.92
CA ALA A 4 6.79 12.37 -19.41
C ALA A 4 6.41 13.66 -18.66
N GLY A 5 7.30 14.22 -17.83
CA GLY A 5 7.07 15.46 -17.07
C GLY A 5 6.25 15.30 -15.79
N PHE A 6 5.91 14.06 -15.41
CA PHE A 6 5.02 13.78 -14.28
C PHE A 6 5.76 13.43 -12.98
N THR A 7 5.13 13.77 -11.86
CA THR A 7 5.58 13.48 -10.49
C THR A 7 4.49 12.81 -9.67
N VAL A 8 4.88 12.00 -8.67
CA VAL A 8 3.90 11.42 -7.74
C VAL A 8 3.55 12.47 -6.68
N GLY A 9 2.25 12.68 -6.47
CA GLY A 9 1.76 13.57 -5.41
C GLY A 9 1.64 12.83 -4.08
N ASN A 10 0.86 11.75 -4.06
CA ASN A 10 0.66 10.90 -2.90
C ASN A 10 0.28 9.47 -3.33
N VAL A 11 0.42 8.52 -2.42
CA VAL A 11 0.04 7.12 -2.63
C VAL A 11 -0.83 6.63 -1.48
N ASP A 12 -1.87 5.87 -1.81
CA ASP A 12 -2.71 5.15 -0.87
C ASP A 12 -2.74 3.66 -1.23
N VAL A 13 -2.33 2.82 -0.28
CA VAL A 13 -2.22 1.37 -0.45
C VAL A 13 -3.15 0.66 0.52
N THR A 14 -3.95 -0.28 0.01
CA THR A 14 -4.78 -1.20 0.80
C THR A 14 -4.33 -2.62 0.57
N ILE A 15 -3.83 -3.28 1.61
CA ILE A 15 -3.44 -4.68 1.59
C ILE A 15 -4.60 -5.52 2.12
N VAL A 16 -4.99 -6.54 1.35
CA VAL A 16 -6.07 -7.46 1.71
C VAL A 16 -5.46 -8.82 2.00
N ALA A 17 -5.40 -9.18 3.28
CA ALA A 17 -4.75 -10.40 3.74
C ALA A 17 -5.44 -10.95 5.00
N GLN A 18 -5.61 -12.27 5.09
CA GLN A 18 -6.11 -12.91 6.31
C GLN A 18 -5.03 -13.01 7.40
N ALA A 19 -3.78 -13.23 7.00
CA ALA A 19 -2.61 -13.31 7.86
C ALA A 19 -1.34 -12.99 7.05
N PRO A 20 -0.24 -12.54 7.69
CA PRO A 20 -0.13 -12.17 9.11
C PRO A 20 -0.77 -10.80 9.40
N ARG A 21 -0.86 -10.43 10.68
CA ARG A 21 -1.29 -9.08 11.07
C ARG A 21 -0.26 -8.05 10.62
N LEU A 22 -0.66 -7.14 9.73
CA LEU A 22 0.27 -6.18 9.12
C LEU A 22 0.48 -4.90 9.95
N ALA A 23 -0.35 -4.64 10.96
CA ALA A 23 -0.26 -3.42 11.79
C ALA A 23 1.15 -3.12 12.33
N PRO A 24 1.96 -4.08 12.81
CA PRO A 24 3.33 -3.82 13.26
C PRO A 24 4.29 -3.35 12.17
N TYR A 25 3.96 -3.56 10.89
CA TYR A 25 4.81 -3.28 9.74
C TYR A 25 4.35 -2.07 8.92
N ILE A 26 3.15 -1.54 9.17
CA ILE A 26 2.56 -0.46 8.36
C ILE A 26 3.48 0.77 8.30
N GLU A 27 4.01 1.21 9.44
CA GLU A 27 4.88 2.39 9.46
C GLU A 27 6.20 2.18 8.71
N LEU A 28 6.77 0.97 8.79
CA LEU A 28 7.97 0.63 8.03
C LEU A 28 7.69 0.59 6.52
N MET A 29 6.55 0.02 6.12
CA MET A 29 6.12 0.02 4.71
C MET A 29 5.93 1.45 4.19
N ARG A 30 5.29 2.32 4.97
CA ARG A 30 5.10 3.74 4.62
C ARG A 30 6.43 4.44 4.42
N ALA A 31 7.41 4.21 5.31
CA ALA A 31 8.74 4.80 5.22
C ALA A 31 9.48 4.35 3.96
N HIS A 32 9.53 3.05 3.68
CA HIS A 32 10.20 2.52 2.48
C HIS A 32 9.55 3.02 1.19
N ILE A 33 8.21 2.99 1.08
CA ILE A 33 7.51 3.50 -0.10
C ILE A 33 7.78 5.01 -0.29
N ALA A 34 7.81 5.78 0.79
CA ALA A 34 8.11 7.20 0.73
C ALA A 34 9.54 7.45 0.24
N GLU A 35 10.51 6.71 0.76
CA GLU A 35 11.91 6.77 0.33
C GLU A 35 12.05 6.40 -1.16
N ASP A 36 11.49 5.26 -1.58
CA ASP A 36 11.56 4.76 -2.95
C ASP A 36 10.96 5.75 -3.97
N LEU A 37 9.89 6.45 -3.58
CA LEU A 37 9.19 7.42 -4.42
C LEU A 37 9.72 8.85 -4.28
N GLY A 38 10.63 9.11 -3.34
CA GLY A 38 11.11 10.45 -3.01
C GLY A 38 10.02 11.38 -2.45
N LEU A 39 9.10 10.82 -1.65
CA LEU A 39 7.99 11.52 -1.02
C LEU A 39 8.23 11.72 0.48
N ALA A 40 7.50 12.67 1.08
CA ALA A 40 7.37 12.70 2.53
C ALA A 40 6.50 11.53 3.01
N ALA A 41 6.80 10.94 4.18
CA ALA A 41 6.02 9.85 4.75
C ALA A 41 4.52 10.20 4.97
N GLY A 42 4.21 11.49 5.15
CA GLY A 42 2.83 11.99 5.23
C GLY A 42 2.05 11.91 3.91
N ALA A 43 2.74 11.76 2.77
CA ALA A 43 2.12 11.56 1.45
C ALA A 43 1.92 10.07 1.10
N VAL A 44 2.19 9.16 2.04
CA VAL A 44 2.02 7.71 1.86
C VAL A 44 1.09 7.17 2.94
N SER A 45 0.00 6.54 2.51
CA SER A 45 -0.94 5.80 3.33
C SER A 45 -0.82 4.31 3.03
N VAL A 46 -0.72 3.48 4.08
CA VAL A 46 -0.79 2.02 3.97
C VAL A 46 -1.81 1.55 5.00
N LYS A 47 -2.83 0.82 4.53
CA LYS A 47 -3.85 0.19 5.37
C LYS A 47 -3.97 -1.29 5.04
N ALA A 48 -4.47 -2.05 6.01
CA ALA A 48 -4.71 -3.47 5.86
C ALA A 48 -6.15 -3.81 6.26
N THR A 49 -6.77 -4.71 5.52
CA THR A 49 -8.09 -5.27 5.84
C THR A 49 -8.10 -6.78 5.58
N THR A 50 -9.08 -7.46 6.16
CA THR A 50 -9.42 -8.83 5.78
C THR A 50 -10.65 -8.82 4.87
N THR A 51 -11.01 -10.00 4.34
CA THR A 51 -12.28 -10.22 3.63
C THR A 51 -13.23 -11.08 4.45
N GLU A 52 -13.13 -11.05 5.79
CA GLU A 52 -13.99 -11.81 6.71
C GLU A 52 -14.08 -13.30 6.31
N HIS A 53 -12.92 -13.92 6.05
CA HIS A 53 -12.78 -15.29 5.58
C HIS A 53 -13.40 -15.63 4.20
N MET A 54 -13.87 -14.63 3.45
CA MET A 54 -14.42 -14.81 2.10
C MET A 54 -13.36 -14.68 1.01
N GLY A 55 -13.52 -15.44 -0.08
CA GLY A 55 -12.62 -15.40 -1.24
C GLY A 55 -11.22 -15.96 -0.95
N PHE A 56 -10.34 -15.91 -1.96
CA PHE A 56 -9.00 -16.50 -1.85
C PHE A 56 -8.13 -15.81 -0.78
N THR A 57 -8.27 -14.49 -0.62
CA THR A 57 -7.56 -13.74 0.42
C THR A 57 -8.03 -14.12 1.82
N GLY A 58 -9.34 -14.31 2.01
CA GLY A 58 -9.93 -14.69 3.30
C GLY A 58 -9.65 -16.14 3.69
N ARG A 59 -9.51 -17.04 2.70
CA ARG A 59 -9.05 -18.42 2.90
C ARG A 59 -7.54 -18.54 3.14
N GLY A 60 -6.79 -17.44 3.03
CA GLY A 60 -5.33 -17.43 3.22
C GLY A 60 -4.54 -18.06 2.07
N GLU A 61 -5.16 -18.22 0.89
CA GLU A 61 -4.51 -18.78 -0.31
C GLU A 61 -3.62 -17.74 -1.01
N GLY A 62 -3.80 -16.45 -0.68
CA GLY A 62 -3.00 -15.36 -1.23
C GLY A 62 -3.29 -14.03 -0.57
N VAL A 63 -2.62 -13.00 -1.08
CA VAL A 63 -2.77 -11.60 -0.66
C VAL A 63 -3.07 -10.76 -1.89
N ALA A 64 -3.93 -9.75 -1.74
CA ALA A 64 -4.14 -8.73 -2.76
C ALA A 64 -3.67 -7.37 -2.24
N ALA A 65 -3.27 -6.47 -3.16
CA ALA A 65 -2.93 -5.11 -2.82
C ALA A 65 -3.51 -4.15 -3.87
N PHE A 66 -4.17 -3.11 -3.39
CA PHE A 66 -4.66 -2.00 -4.22
C PHE A 66 -3.80 -0.78 -3.92
N ALA A 67 -3.11 -0.25 -4.92
CA ALA A 67 -2.28 0.94 -4.80
C ALA A 67 -2.77 2.02 -5.77
N ILE A 68 -3.12 3.19 -5.22
CA ILE A 68 -3.63 4.33 -5.97
C ILE A 68 -2.63 5.47 -5.80
N ALA A 69 -2.17 6.04 -6.92
CA ALA A 69 -1.27 7.18 -6.93
C ALA A 69 -1.90 8.35 -7.66
N LEU A 70 -1.88 9.53 -7.03
CA LEU A 70 -2.17 10.78 -7.73
C LEU A 70 -0.89 11.25 -8.42
N VAL A 71 -1.01 11.60 -9.70
CA VAL A 71 0.11 12.05 -10.52
C VAL A 71 -0.12 13.50 -10.94
N LYS A 72 0.93 14.34 -10.85
CA LYS A 72 0.94 15.75 -11.25
C LYS A 72 1.85 15.97 -12.43
#